data_AF-A0AAU6X9V2-F1
#
_entry.id   AF-A0AAU6X9V2-F1
#
_cell.length_a   1.000
_cell.length_b   1.000
_cell.length_c   1.000
_cell.angle_alpha   90.00
_cell.angle_beta   90.00
_cell.angle_gamma   90.00
#
_symmetry.space_group_name_H-M   'P 1'
#
loop_
_entity.id
_entity.type
_entity.pdbx_description
1 polymer ?
#
loop_
_entity_poly.entity_id
_entity_poly.type
_entity_poly.pdbx_seq_one_letter_code
_entity_poly.pdbx_strand_id
1 'polypeptide(L)'
;MHTEKIFDENGQGFTRVFSTDKVEKVNPIEFYKSAELEKRAIVLHDLLSAKDPFLASMVSRDFYIKNAKVGLEELFEAFEKTKVDGSLLELLKTSRKKDQIRLLKGIKFNPDELMSLIFKSYSDFGLLYSKYLFENLPAGLEGKKLPKMFRMKEDGSIDKVGETDLSDGELKNVIEHRKVIVSHFFENDDLWHCFFITYNSIGGKENWKDGQAHFHYISSAFGISKEDFIESMKSGKYKSTSVHIDLLDYGSQTKID
;
A
#
# COMPACT_ATOMS: atom_id res chain seq x y z
N MET A 1 -2.15 -13.08 -3.07
CA MET A 1 -0.95 -12.29 -3.40
C MET A 1 -0.42 -12.80 -4.73
N HIS A 2 -0.11 -11.91 -5.67
CA HIS A 2 0.54 -12.27 -6.91
C HIS A 2 2.06 -12.08 -6.78
N THR A 3 2.83 -12.92 -7.46
CA THR A 3 4.29 -12.80 -7.47
C THR A 3 4.87 -13.14 -8.84
N GLU A 4 5.84 -12.34 -9.27
CA GLU A 4 6.55 -12.50 -10.54
C GLU A 4 8.06 -12.33 -10.34
N LYS A 5 8.87 -13.10 -11.10
CA LYS A 5 10.28 -12.80 -11.33
C LYS A 5 10.40 -12.07 -12.66
N ILE A 6 10.95 -10.87 -12.62
CA ILE A 6 11.29 -10.08 -13.80
C ILE A 6 12.81 -10.17 -13.96
N PHE A 7 13.27 -10.98 -14.90
CA PHE A 7 14.70 -11.13 -15.18
C PHE A 7 15.25 -9.91 -15.90
N ASP A 8 16.49 -9.56 -15.57
CA ASP A 8 17.25 -8.50 -16.21
C ASP A 8 17.50 -8.88 -17.68
N GLU A 9 17.65 -7.90 -18.58
CA GLU A 9 17.87 -8.19 -20.01
C GLU A 9 19.15 -8.99 -20.29
N ASN A 10 20.17 -8.83 -19.44
CA ASN A 10 21.42 -9.57 -19.52
C ASN A 10 21.36 -10.96 -18.84
N GLY A 11 20.22 -11.30 -18.21
CA GLY A 11 20.00 -12.56 -17.51
C GLY A 11 20.84 -12.77 -16.24
N GLN A 12 21.56 -11.75 -15.76
CA GLN A 12 22.46 -11.86 -14.61
C GLN A 12 21.77 -11.71 -13.25
N GLY A 13 20.50 -11.29 -13.27
CA GLY A 13 19.71 -11.08 -12.07
C GLY A 13 18.21 -11.10 -12.37
N PHE A 14 17.44 -10.86 -11.32
CA PHE A 14 16.01 -10.64 -11.44
C PHE A 14 15.51 -9.73 -10.31
N THR A 15 14.41 -9.05 -10.58
CA THR A 15 13.57 -8.39 -9.58
C THR A 15 12.40 -9.28 -9.23
N ARG A 16 12.19 -9.52 -7.93
CA ARG A 16 11.02 -10.23 -7.40
C ARG A 16 9.94 -9.21 -7.04
N VAL A 17 8.78 -9.31 -7.70
CA VAL A 17 7.62 -8.47 -7.41
C VAL A 17 6.62 -9.23 -6.53
N PHE A 18 6.07 -8.54 -5.54
CA PHE A 18 4.92 -8.99 -4.76
C PHE A 18 3.82 -7.94 -4.86
N SER A 19 2.70 -8.28 -5.48
CA SER A 19 1.56 -7.38 -5.65
C SER A 19 0.30 -7.96 -5.03
N THR A 20 -0.52 -7.05 -4.51
CA THR A 20 -1.86 -7.37 -4.01
C THR A 20 -2.75 -6.18 -4.31
N ASP A 21 -3.54 -6.32 -5.37
CA ASP A 21 -4.36 -5.23 -5.88
C ASP A 21 -5.67 -5.09 -5.10
N LYS A 22 -6.21 -6.22 -4.64
CA LYS A 22 -7.46 -6.27 -3.88
C LYS A 22 -7.37 -7.29 -2.74
N VAL A 23 -7.83 -6.85 -1.58
CA VAL A 23 -8.12 -7.65 -0.38
C VAL A 23 -9.49 -7.21 0.09
N GLU A 24 -10.39 -8.14 0.38
CA GLU A 24 -11.77 -7.80 0.72
C GLU A 24 -12.24 -8.56 1.95
N LYS A 25 -12.65 -7.80 2.98
CA LYS A 25 -13.33 -8.26 4.19
C LYS A 25 -12.62 -9.43 4.89
N VAL A 26 -11.33 -9.28 5.16
CA VAL A 26 -10.52 -10.30 5.84
C VAL A 26 -10.20 -9.94 7.28
N ASN A 27 -9.84 -10.94 8.09
CA ASN A 27 -9.07 -10.71 9.31
C ASN A 27 -7.68 -10.16 8.92
N PRO A 28 -7.34 -8.91 9.26
CA PRO A 28 -6.07 -8.31 8.85
C PRO A 28 -4.87 -9.01 9.47
N ILE A 29 -4.98 -9.49 10.71
CA ILE A 29 -3.86 -10.11 11.44
C ILE A 29 -3.45 -11.39 10.72
N GLU A 30 -4.41 -12.27 10.42
CA GLU A 30 -4.16 -13.51 9.67
C GLU A 30 -3.67 -13.25 8.26
N PHE A 31 -4.28 -12.27 7.57
CA PHE A 31 -3.89 -11.89 6.21
C PHE A 31 -2.43 -11.45 6.15
N TYR A 32 -2.02 -10.50 6.99
CA TYR A 32 -0.66 -9.98 6.98
C TYR A 32 0.36 -11.02 7.48
N LYS A 33 0.04 -11.81 8.52
CA LYS A 33 0.91 -12.92 8.99
C LYS A 33 1.16 -13.93 7.88
N SER A 34 0.10 -14.35 7.17
CA SER A 34 0.21 -15.32 6.08
C SER A 34 0.97 -14.75 4.88
N ALA A 35 0.66 -13.51 4.48
CA ALA A 35 1.32 -12.86 3.35
C ALA A 35 2.82 -12.65 3.61
N GLU A 36 3.19 -12.20 4.82
CA GLU A 36 4.59 -11.98 5.18
C GLU A 36 5.38 -13.30 5.27
N LEU A 37 4.79 -14.34 5.85
CA LEU A 37 5.38 -15.68 5.88
C LEU A 37 5.68 -16.20 4.46
N GLU A 38 4.70 -16.07 3.55
CA GLU A 38 4.86 -16.51 2.16
C GLU A 38 5.94 -15.70 1.43
N LYS A 39 5.95 -14.38 1.59
CA LYS A 39 7.00 -13.50 1.02
C LYS A 39 8.38 -13.92 1.49
N ARG A 40 8.59 -14.07 2.80
CA ARG A 40 9.88 -14.47 3.37
C ARG A 40 10.32 -15.83 2.86
N ALA A 41 9.42 -16.80 2.78
CA ALA A 41 9.74 -18.13 2.26
C ALA A 41 10.18 -18.08 0.78
N ILE A 42 9.48 -17.30 -0.05
CA ILE A 42 9.85 -17.09 -1.47
C ILE A 42 11.21 -16.39 -1.58
N VAL A 43 11.45 -15.35 -0.80
CA VAL A 43 12.73 -14.62 -0.79
C VAL A 43 13.88 -15.53 -0.36
N LEU A 44 13.70 -16.35 0.68
CA LEU A 44 14.72 -17.32 1.11
C LEU A 44 15.04 -18.34 0.02
N HIS A 45 14.02 -18.86 -0.66
CA HIS A 45 14.20 -19.74 -1.81
C HIS A 45 14.96 -19.06 -2.94
N ASP A 46 14.59 -17.82 -3.27
CA ASP A 46 15.21 -17.03 -4.32
C ASP A 46 16.67 -16.71 -4.01
N LEU A 47 16.99 -16.36 -2.76
CA LEU A 47 18.35 -16.13 -2.29
C LEU A 47 19.19 -17.40 -2.33
N LEU A 48 18.64 -18.56 -1.93
CA LEU A 48 19.37 -19.83 -2.00
C LEU A 48 19.59 -20.24 -3.45
N SER A 49 18.56 -20.12 -4.31
CA SER A 49 18.65 -20.43 -5.74
C SER A 49 19.70 -19.57 -6.45
N ALA A 50 19.85 -18.30 -6.06
CA ALA A 50 20.86 -17.42 -6.63
C ALA A 50 22.30 -17.77 -6.19
N LYS A 51 22.46 -18.35 -4.99
CA LYS A 51 23.78 -18.72 -4.43
C LYS A 51 24.21 -20.14 -4.81
N ASP A 52 23.27 -21.09 -4.76
CA ASP A 52 23.50 -22.51 -5.04
C ASP A 52 22.19 -23.14 -5.57
N PRO A 53 22.01 -23.16 -6.91
CA PRO A 53 20.83 -23.76 -7.53
C PRO A 53 20.67 -25.26 -7.24
N PHE A 54 21.78 -25.98 -7.10
CA PHE A 54 21.75 -27.42 -6.85
C PHE A 54 21.23 -27.69 -5.43
N LEU A 55 21.77 -27.00 -4.42
CA LEU A 55 21.26 -27.09 -3.06
C LEU A 55 19.80 -26.63 -2.97
N ALA A 56 19.42 -25.52 -3.61
CA ALA A 56 18.03 -25.06 -3.63
C ALA A 56 17.07 -26.14 -4.16
N SER A 57 17.49 -26.91 -5.18
CA SER A 57 16.68 -27.99 -5.74
C SER A 57 16.50 -29.21 -4.81
N MET A 58 17.39 -29.38 -3.82
CA MET A 58 17.33 -30.47 -2.85
C MET A 58 16.57 -30.09 -1.57
N VAL A 59 16.33 -28.80 -1.35
CA VAL A 59 15.70 -28.28 -0.14
C VAL A 59 14.18 -28.21 -0.32
N SER A 60 13.43 -28.76 0.64
CA SER A 60 11.97 -28.77 0.58
C SER A 60 11.36 -27.39 0.87
N ARG A 61 10.12 -27.18 0.41
CA ARG A 61 9.35 -25.97 0.75
C ARG A 61 9.22 -25.74 2.27
N ASP A 62 9.09 -26.82 3.03
CA ASP A 62 8.94 -26.76 4.49
C ASP A 62 10.17 -26.18 5.19
N PHE A 63 11.37 -26.40 4.66
CA PHE A 63 12.57 -25.76 5.16
C PHE A 63 12.45 -24.23 5.07
N TYR A 64 12.05 -23.70 3.91
CA TYR A 64 11.90 -22.27 3.73
C TYR A 64 10.79 -21.68 4.61
N ILE A 65 9.66 -22.38 4.74
CA ILE A 65 8.57 -21.96 5.65
C ILE A 65 9.06 -21.92 7.10
N LYS A 66 9.77 -22.95 7.56
CA LYS A 66 10.30 -23.01 8.92
C LYS A 66 11.25 -21.85 9.20
N ASN A 67 12.16 -21.56 8.28
CA ASN A 67 13.10 -20.44 8.42
C ASN A 67 12.41 -19.07 8.27
N ALA A 68 11.37 -18.97 7.45
CA ALA A 68 10.59 -17.73 7.28
C ALA A 68 9.82 -17.31 8.54
N LYS A 69 9.55 -18.25 9.46
CA LYS A 69 8.91 -17.96 10.76
C LYS A 69 9.86 -17.28 11.76
N VAL A 70 11.17 -17.39 11.58
CA VAL A 70 12.15 -16.78 12.51
C VAL A 70 11.99 -15.27 12.49
N GLY A 71 11.83 -14.65 13.67
CA GLY A 71 11.65 -13.20 13.79
C GLY A 71 10.27 -12.70 13.33
N LEU A 72 9.34 -13.60 12.96
CA LEU A 72 8.03 -13.21 12.46
C LEU A 72 7.11 -12.87 13.63
N GLU A 73 7.08 -13.69 14.68
CA GLU A 73 6.26 -13.46 15.86
C GLU A 73 6.63 -12.12 16.53
N GLU A 74 7.93 -11.87 16.70
CA GLU A 74 8.45 -10.63 17.29
C GLU A 74 8.08 -9.39 16.46
N LEU A 75 8.06 -9.51 15.12
CA LEU A 75 7.62 -8.42 14.25
C LEU A 75 6.14 -8.09 14.47
N PHE A 76 5.26 -9.09 14.51
CA PHE A 76 3.83 -8.84 14.70
C PHE A 76 3.50 -8.40 16.12
N GLU A 77 4.20 -8.93 17.12
CA GLU A 77 4.11 -8.43 18.50
C GLU A 77 4.51 -6.95 18.60
N ALA A 78 5.51 -6.51 17.84
CA ALA A 78 5.91 -5.11 17.82
C ALA A 78 4.75 -4.23 17.32
N PHE A 79 4.06 -4.60 16.24
CA PHE A 79 2.89 -3.87 15.75
C PHE A 79 1.72 -3.88 16.75
N GLU A 80 1.47 -4.99 17.43
CA GLU A 80 0.42 -5.09 18.46
C GLU A 80 0.72 -4.17 19.67
N LYS A 81 2.01 -4.07 20.05
CA LYS A 81 2.50 -3.22 21.14
C LYS A 81 2.63 -1.73 20.76
N THR A 82 2.76 -1.40 19.47
CA THR A 82 2.79 -0.02 19.01
C THR A 82 1.55 0.73 19.51
N LYS A 83 1.78 1.90 20.11
CA LYS A 83 0.70 2.73 20.64
C LYS A 83 0.05 3.47 19.47
N VAL A 84 -1.28 3.50 19.47
CA VAL A 84 -2.06 4.29 18.52
C VAL A 84 -2.76 5.41 19.30
N ASP A 85 -2.89 6.59 18.69
CA ASP A 85 -3.63 7.70 19.29
C ASP A 85 -5.06 7.27 19.62
N GLY A 86 -5.52 7.54 20.84
CA GLY A 86 -6.86 7.16 21.29
C GLY A 86 -7.96 7.76 20.43
N SER A 87 -7.71 8.92 19.80
CA SER A 87 -8.65 9.56 18.88
C SER A 87 -8.88 8.75 17.61
N LEU A 88 -7.88 8.00 17.13
CA LEU A 88 -8.01 7.09 15.98
C LEU A 88 -8.82 5.85 16.35
N LEU A 89 -8.65 5.31 17.56
CA LEU A 89 -9.46 4.19 18.04
C LEU A 89 -10.92 4.62 18.27
N GLU A 90 -11.14 5.81 18.82
CA GLU A 90 -12.47 6.38 19.00
C GLU A 90 -13.16 6.69 17.66
N LEU A 91 -12.38 7.14 16.67
CA LEU A 91 -12.87 7.43 15.33
C LEU A 91 -13.57 6.21 14.71
N LEU A 92 -13.00 5.01 14.85
CA LEU A 92 -13.52 3.77 14.27
C LEU A 92 -14.90 3.35 14.81
N LYS A 93 -15.32 3.91 15.94
CA LYS A 93 -16.66 3.68 16.53
C LYS A 93 -17.62 4.84 16.27
N THR A 94 -17.11 5.97 15.77
CA THR A 94 -17.86 7.21 15.66
C THR A 94 -18.60 7.27 14.33
N SER A 95 -19.93 7.35 14.35
CA SER A 95 -20.76 7.43 13.13
C SER A 95 -21.09 8.85 12.68
N ARG A 96 -20.90 9.86 13.54
CA ARG A 96 -21.24 11.26 13.22
C ARG A 96 -20.08 12.00 12.56
N LYS A 97 -20.27 12.46 11.32
CA LYS A 97 -19.26 13.21 10.53
C LYS A 97 -18.56 14.33 11.31
N LYS A 98 -19.30 15.16 12.03
CA LYS A 98 -18.74 16.29 12.81
C LYS A 98 -17.75 15.82 13.87
N ASP A 99 -18.06 14.71 14.53
CA ASP A 99 -17.21 14.16 15.59
C ASP A 99 -15.98 13.47 14.98
N GLN A 100 -16.13 12.76 13.86
CA GLN A 100 -15.00 12.22 13.11
C GLN A 100 -14.00 13.30 12.68
N ILE A 101 -14.48 14.41 12.10
CA ILE A 101 -13.63 15.55 11.70
C ILE A 101 -12.91 16.15 12.92
N ARG A 102 -13.58 16.25 14.07
CA ARG A 102 -12.97 16.75 15.31
C ARG A 102 -11.86 15.82 15.80
N LEU A 103 -12.10 14.51 15.81
CA LEU A 103 -11.13 13.50 16.26
C LEU A 103 -9.87 13.46 15.38
N LEU A 104 -10.02 13.76 14.08
CA LEU A 104 -8.92 13.76 13.11
C LEU A 104 -8.10 15.06 13.10
N LYS A 105 -8.52 16.09 13.83
CA LYS A 105 -7.86 17.39 13.80
C LYS A 105 -6.45 17.29 14.41
N GLY A 106 -5.43 17.50 13.57
CA GLY A 106 -4.03 17.51 13.99
C GLY A 106 -3.46 16.13 14.26
N ILE A 107 -4.16 15.06 13.86
CA ILE A 107 -3.62 13.71 13.95
C ILE A 107 -2.47 13.56 12.97
N LYS A 108 -1.48 12.79 13.41
CA LYS A 108 -0.31 12.37 12.67
C LYS A 108 -0.03 10.93 13.05
N PHE A 109 0.36 10.10 12.09
CA PHE A 109 0.86 8.77 12.38
C PHE A 109 1.82 8.27 11.30
N ASN A 110 2.68 7.32 11.66
CA ASN A 110 3.63 6.69 10.75
C ASN A 110 3.14 5.31 10.25
N PRO A 111 3.87 4.63 9.34
CA PRO A 111 3.45 3.33 8.82
C PRO A 111 3.26 2.22 9.88
N ASP A 112 4.06 2.22 10.95
CA ASP A 112 3.94 1.23 12.02
C ASP A 112 2.67 1.44 12.86
N GLU A 113 2.33 2.70 13.12
CA GLU A 113 1.08 3.08 13.77
C GLU A 113 -0.14 2.77 12.89
N LEU A 114 -0.04 2.91 11.56
CA LEU A 114 -1.08 2.45 10.64
C LEU A 114 -1.29 0.94 10.73
N MET A 115 -0.19 0.15 10.71
CA MET A 115 -0.29 -1.30 10.83
C MET A 115 -0.91 -1.71 12.18
N SER A 116 -0.51 -1.03 13.25
CA SER A 116 -1.09 -1.21 14.57
C SER A 116 -2.58 -0.88 14.61
N LEU A 117 -3.00 0.24 14.00
CA LEU A 117 -4.41 0.61 13.86
C LEU A 117 -5.18 -0.46 13.08
N ILE A 118 -4.58 -1.00 12.01
CA ILE A 118 -5.19 -2.09 11.22
C ILE A 118 -5.45 -3.32 12.09
N PHE A 119 -4.49 -3.75 12.91
CA PHE A 119 -4.71 -4.92 13.78
C PHE A 119 -5.71 -4.63 14.89
N LYS A 120 -5.59 -3.47 15.56
CA LYS A 120 -6.49 -3.08 16.64
C LYS A 120 -7.92 -2.89 16.18
N SER A 121 -8.13 -2.46 14.94
CA SER A 121 -9.47 -2.37 14.34
C SER A 121 -10.21 -3.71 14.39
N TYR A 122 -9.49 -4.82 14.20
CA TYR A 122 -10.07 -6.15 14.25
C TYR A 122 -10.07 -6.74 15.67
N SER A 123 -8.94 -6.68 16.40
CA SER A 123 -8.85 -7.28 17.74
C SER A 123 -9.78 -6.64 18.75
N ASP A 124 -9.96 -5.32 18.67
CA ASP A 124 -10.69 -4.56 19.68
C ASP A 124 -12.15 -4.32 19.28
N PHE A 125 -12.44 -4.25 17.97
CA PHE A 125 -13.76 -3.86 17.45
C PHE A 125 -14.35 -4.85 16.44
N GLY A 126 -13.63 -5.89 16.04
CA GLY A 126 -14.10 -6.89 15.07
C GLY A 126 -14.29 -6.35 13.65
N LEU A 127 -13.69 -5.20 13.31
CA LEU A 127 -13.82 -4.61 11.97
C LEU A 127 -13.01 -5.43 10.97
N LEU A 128 -13.66 -5.82 9.87
CA LEU A 128 -13.00 -6.49 8.77
C LEU A 128 -12.18 -5.48 7.96
N TYR A 129 -11.11 -5.98 7.35
CA TYR A 129 -10.18 -5.17 6.60
C TYR A 129 -10.30 -5.42 5.10
N SER A 130 -10.33 -4.33 4.34
CA SER A 130 -10.17 -4.36 2.89
C SER A 130 -9.08 -3.41 2.44
N LYS A 131 -8.29 -3.83 1.45
CA LYS A 131 -7.26 -3.02 0.80
C LYS A 131 -7.48 -3.01 -0.69
N TYR A 132 -7.40 -1.84 -1.30
CA TYR A 132 -7.45 -1.69 -2.75
C TYR A 132 -6.28 -0.85 -3.25
N LEU A 133 -5.72 -1.26 -4.38
CA LEU A 133 -4.81 -0.50 -5.21
C LEU A 133 -5.56 -0.15 -6.48
N PHE A 134 -5.68 1.14 -6.77
CA PHE A 134 -6.21 1.65 -8.03
C PHE A 134 -5.09 2.33 -8.80
N GLU A 135 -4.95 1.98 -10.07
CA GLU A 135 -4.00 2.61 -10.98
C GLU A 135 -4.75 3.11 -12.22
N ASN A 136 -4.61 4.41 -12.49
CA ASN A 136 -5.15 5.07 -13.66
C ASN A 136 -4.00 5.67 -14.47
N LEU A 137 -3.83 5.16 -15.68
CA LEU A 137 -2.88 5.71 -16.62
C LEU A 137 -3.37 7.05 -17.19
N PRO A 138 -2.47 7.93 -17.64
CA PRO A 138 -2.82 9.09 -18.44
C PRO A 138 -3.67 8.72 -19.66
N ALA A 139 -4.55 9.63 -20.07
CA ALA A 139 -5.40 9.45 -21.25
C ALA A 139 -4.56 9.27 -22.53
N GLY A 140 -5.09 8.49 -23.49
CA GLY A 140 -4.42 8.21 -24.77
C GLY A 140 -3.46 7.02 -24.72
N LEU A 141 -3.38 6.33 -23.58
CA LEU A 141 -2.58 5.11 -23.40
C LEU A 141 -3.47 3.85 -23.35
N GLU A 142 -4.76 3.97 -23.67
CA GLU A 142 -5.70 2.85 -23.65
C GLU A 142 -5.27 1.76 -24.63
N GLY A 143 -5.13 0.52 -24.12
CA GLY A 143 -4.72 -0.64 -24.92
C GLY A 143 -3.23 -0.70 -25.25
N LYS A 144 -2.41 0.26 -24.81
CA LYS A 144 -0.95 0.22 -24.95
C LYS A 144 -0.34 -0.79 -23.99
N LYS A 145 0.65 -1.55 -24.45
CA LYS A 145 1.42 -2.46 -23.60
C LYS A 145 2.47 -1.69 -22.81
N LEU A 146 2.36 -1.69 -21.47
CA LEU A 146 3.43 -1.24 -20.57
C LEU A 146 4.56 -2.28 -20.51
N PRO A 147 5.81 -1.85 -20.31
CA PRO A 147 6.89 -2.79 -20.02
C PRO A 147 6.66 -3.43 -18.65
N LYS A 148 7.27 -4.60 -18.40
CA LYS A 148 7.11 -5.32 -17.13
C LYS A 148 7.59 -4.50 -15.94
N MET A 149 8.68 -3.76 -16.13
CA MET A 149 9.23 -2.86 -15.14
C MET A 149 9.84 -1.67 -15.84
N PHE A 150 9.69 -0.49 -15.26
CA PHE A 150 10.36 0.72 -15.73
C PHE A 150 10.52 1.72 -14.59
N ARG A 151 11.60 2.49 -14.64
CA ARG A 151 11.89 3.58 -13.70
C ARG A 151 12.54 4.74 -14.41
N MET A 152 12.35 5.93 -13.85
CA MET A 152 13.09 7.11 -14.24
C MET A 152 14.36 7.20 -13.38
N LYS A 153 15.51 7.34 -14.03
CA LYS A 153 16.80 7.57 -13.37
C LYS A 153 16.93 9.05 -12.98
N GLU A 154 17.94 9.37 -12.18
CA GLU A 154 18.21 10.74 -11.73
C GLU A 154 18.51 11.71 -12.88
N ASP A 155 19.12 11.23 -13.96
CA ASP A 155 19.35 12.02 -15.19
C ASP A 155 18.09 12.17 -16.07
N GLY A 156 16.96 11.65 -15.61
CA GLY A 156 15.70 11.65 -16.33
C GLY A 156 15.62 10.62 -17.45
N SER A 157 16.61 9.76 -17.68
CA SER A 157 16.49 8.65 -18.64
C SER A 157 15.57 7.55 -18.10
N ILE A 158 14.98 6.77 -19.01
CA ILE A 158 14.13 5.63 -18.65
C ILE A 158 14.95 4.35 -18.69
N ASP A 159 14.89 3.61 -17.59
CA ASP A 159 15.32 2.22 -17.50
C ASP A 159 14.07 1.35 -17.62
N LYS A 160 14.05 0.33 -18.47
CA LYS A 160 12.88 -0.53 -18.68
C LYS A 160 13.26 -1.97 -19.00
N VAL A 161 12.39 -2.90 -18.61
CA VAL A 161 12.52 -4.33 -18.85
C VAL A 161 11.21 -4.85 -19.45
N GLY A 162 11.32 -5.56 -20.57
CA GLY A 162 10.19 -6.16 -21.28
C GLY A 162 9.64 -5.29 -22.40
N GLU A 163 8.91 -5.94 -23.31
CA GLU A 163 8.32 -5.30 -24.49
C GLU A 163 7.27 -4.25 -24.13
N THR A 164 7.26 -3.15 -24.88
CA THR A 164 6.32 -2.03 -24.71
C THR A 164 6.06 -1.33 -26.05
N ASP A 165 4.85 -0.80 -26.23
CA ASP A 165 4.49 0.05 -27.38
C ASP A 165 4.77 1.53 -27.13
N LEU A 166 5.33 1.85 -25.95
CA LEU A 166 5.51 3.22 -25.46
C LEU A 166 6.96 3.68 -25.63
N SER A 167 7.10 4.90 -26.15
CA SER A 167 8.34 5.65 -26.13
C SER A 167 8.77 6.02 -24.72
N ASP A 168 10.05 6.37 -24.54
CA ASP A 168 10.56 6.80 -23.24
C ASP A 168 9.86 8.08 -22.74
N GLY A 169 9.46 8.97 -23.67
CA GLY A 169 8.65 10.16 -23.32
C GLY A 169 7.27 9.79 -22.77
N GLU A 170 6.59 8.81 -23.37
CA GLU A 170 5.31 8.32 -22.86
C GLU A 170 5.48 7.60 -21.52
N LEU A 171 6.56 6.85 -21.31
CA LEU A 171 6.86 6.21 -20.03
C LEU A 171 7.14 7.22 -18.92
N LYS A 172 7.85 8.33 -19.22
CA LYS A 172 7.99 9.46 -18.29
C LYS A 172 6.64 10.03 -17.91
N ASN A 173 5.79 10.30 -18.91
CA ASN A 173 4.44 10.80 -18.69
C ASN A 173 3.62 9.85 -17.79
N VAL A 174 3.76 8.53 -17.96
CA VAL A 174 3.15 7.54 -17.06
C VAL A 174 3.68 7.69 -15.64
N ILE A 175 4.99 7.73 -15.42
CA ILE A 175 5.57 7.87 -14.06
C ILE A 175 5.09 9.15 -13.38
N GLU A 176 5.03 10.26 -14.12
CA GLU A 176 4.76 11.58 -13.56
C GLU A 176 3.27 11.84 -13.31
N HIS A 177 2.40 11.29 -14.17
CA HIS A 177 0.99 11.66 -14.24
C HIS A 177 0.01 10.50 -14.02
N ARG A 178 0.47 9.25 -13.87
CA ARG A 178 -0.43 8.17 -13.42
C ARG A 178 -1.00 8.52 -12.06
N LYS A 179 -2.26 8.16 -11.84
CA LYS A 179 -2.87 8.25 -10.51
C LYS A 179 -2.84 6.87 -9.90
N VAL A 180 -2.12 6.74 -8.79
CA VAL A 180 -2.13 5.53 -7.98
C VAL A 180 -2.72 5.87 -6.63
N ILE A 181 -3.72 5.09 -6.22
CA ILE A 181 -4.44 5.26 -4.96
C ILE A 181 -4.33 3.95 -4.18
N VAL A 182 -3.90 4.03 -2.92
CA VAL A 182 -3.88 2.89 -2.01
C VAL A 182 -4.84 3.18 -0.87
N SER A 183 -5.89 2.38 -0.75
CA SER A 183 -6.95 2.58 0.24
C SER A 183 -7.02 1.44 1.25
N HIS A 184 -7.19 1.80 2.51
CA HIS A 184 -7.35 0.93 3.66
C HIS A 184 -8.73 1.14 4.27
N PHE A 185 -9.60 0.14 4.16
CA PHE A 185 -10.96 0.16 4.71
C PHE A 185 -11.03 -0.66 6.00
N PHE A 186 -11.73 -0.11 6.98
CA PHE A 186 -12.16 -0.76 8.23
C PHE A 186 -13.67 -0.80 8.24
N GLU A 187 -14.28 -1.98 8.27
CA GLU A 187 -15.71 -2.10 8.00
C GLU A 187 -16.44 -3.19 8.81
N ASN A 188 -17.67 -2.86 9.19
CA ASN A 188 -18.69 -3.80 9.64
C ASN A 188 -20.06 -3.35 9.09
N ASP A 189 -20.64 -4.17 8.22
CA ASP A 189 -21.93 -3.88 7.59
C ASP A 189 -21.99 -2.48 6.95
N ASP A 190 -22.78 -1.56 7.52
CA ASP A 190 -23.05 -0.21 7.00
C ASP A 190 -22.03 0.85 7.45
N LEU A 191 -21.23 0.56 8.49
CA LEU A 191 -20.19 1.46 8.96
C LEU A 191 -18.85 1.08 8.33
N TRP A 192 -18.25 2.05 7.63
CA TRP A 192 -16.90 1.89 7.10
C TRP A 192 -16.11 3.17 7.23
N HIS A 193 -14.81 3.01 7.47
CA HIS A 193 -13.80 4.06 7.50
C HIS A 193 -12.75 3.77 6.45
N CYS A 194 -12.30 4.78 5.71
CA CYS A 194 -11.25 4.64 4.71
C CYS A 194 -10.15 5.67 4.93
N PHE A 195 -8.93 5.18 5.08
CA PHE A 195 -7.70 5.96 5.02
C PHE A 195 -7.01 5.62 3.71
N PHE A 196 -6.65 6.63 2.93
CA PHE A 196 -6.03 6.38 1.63
C PHE A 196 -4.94 7.39 1.32
N ILE A 197 -3.95 6.94 0.56
CA ILE A 197 -2.90 7.79 0.01
C ILE A 197 -3.03 7.83 -1.51
N THR A 198 -2.52 8.90 -2.10
CA THR A 198 -2.19 8.92 -3.52
C THR A 198 -0.68 9.00 -3.67
N TYR A 199 -0.14 8.60 -4.82
CA TYR A 199 1.29 8.83 -5.09
C TYR A 199 1.66 10.33 -5.06
N ASN A 200 0.71 11.21 -5.37
CA ASN A 200 0.91 12.65 -5.28
C ASN A 200 0.96 13.12 -3.82
N SER A 201 0.12 12.56 -2.93
CA SER A 201 0.09 12.93 -1.52
C SER A 201 1.39 12.55 -0.81
N ILE A 202 1.95 11.38 -1.09
CA ILE A 202 3.26 10.96 -0.54
C ILE A 202 4.45 11.59 -1.26
N GLY A 203 4.28 11.97 -2.53
CA GLY A 203 5.33 12.56 -3.37
C GLY A 203 5.48 14.07 -3.23
N GLY A 204 4.71 14.71 -2.33
CA GLY A 204 4.75 16.16 -2.10
C GLY A 204 4.20 17.00 -3.25
N LYS A 205 3.37 16.41 -4.11
CA LYS A 205 2.75 17.09 -5.27
C LYS A 205 1.40 17.72 -4.93
N GLU A 206 0.87 17.45 -3.74
CA GLU A 206 -0.38 18.03 -3.25
C GLU A 206 -0.13 19.23 -2.33
N ASN A 207 -1.03 20.21 -2.33
CA ASN A 207 -0.90 21.44 -1.55
C ASN A 207 -1.34 21.22 -0.07
N TRP A 208 -0.63 20.35 0.64
CA TRP A 208 -0.77 20.15 2.08
C TRP A 208 0.55 20.45 2.74
N LYS A 209 0.60 21.50 3.59
CA LYS A 209 1.77 21.91 4.37
C LYS A 209 3.07 21.81 3.55
N ASP A 210 3.15 22.54 2.45
CA ASP A 210 4.35 22.59 1.59
C ASP A 210 4.83 21.22 1.07
N GLY A 211 3.88 20.32 0.78
CA GLY A 211 4.16 18.99 0.22
C GLY A 211 4.44 17.91 1.26
N GLN A 212 4.00 18.09 2.51
CA GLN A 212 4.05 17.06 3.55
C GLN A 212 3.25 15.83 3.13
N ALA A 213 3.86 14.65 3.23
CA ALA A 213 3.19 13.38 3.04
C ALA A 213 2.03 13.21 4.02
N HIS A 214 0.88 12.75 3.51
CA HIS A 214 -0.34 12.64 4.30
C HIS A 214 -1.33 11.61 3.73
N PHE A 215 -2.24 11.17 4.59
CA PHE A 215 -3.44 10.42 4.24
C PHE A 215 -4.61 11.35 4.02
N HIS A 216 -5.49 10.94 3.12
CA HIS A 216 -6.86 11.38 3.00
C HIS A 216 -7.78 10.47 3.82
N TYR A 217 -8.89 11.02 4.30
CA TYR A 217 -9.88 10.27 5.07
C TYR A 217 -11.31 10.50 4.58
N ILE A 218 -12.10 9.43 4.57
CA ILE A 218 -13.55 9.45 4.35
C ILE A 218 -14.21 8.21 4.95
N SER A 219 -15.51 8.27 5.22
CA SER A 219 -16.29 7.19 5.84
C SER A 219 -17.74 7.19 5.35
N SER A 220 -18.52 6.19 5.76
CA SER A 220 -19.98 6.16 5.50
C SER A 220 -20.71 7.41 6.05
N ALA A 221 -20.18 8.06 7.09
CA ALA A 221 -20.76 9.27 7.68
C ALA A 221 -20.80 10.48 6.73
N PHE A 222 -20.08 10.41 5.60
CA PHE A 222 -20.06 11.46 4.57
C PHE A 222 -21.23 11.35 3.58
N GLY A 223 -22.14 10.38 3.76
CA GLY A 223 -23.33 10.24 2.92
C GLY A 223 -23.03 9.67 1.55
N ILE A 224 -22.01 8.81 1.45
CA ILE A 224 -21.62 8.09 0.23
C ILE A 224 -21.57 6.60 0.53
N SER A 225 -22.07 5.78 -0.41
CA SER A 225 -21.90 4.32 -0.33
C SER A 225 -20.44 3.92 -0.53
N LYS A 226 -20.06 2.75 -0.02
CA LYS A 226 -18.70 2.24 -0.23
C LYS A 226 -18.45 1.96 -1.71
N GLU A 227 -19.46 1.44 -2.39
CA GLU A 227 -19.44 1.08 -3.81
C GLU A 227 -19.22 2.31 -4.69
N ASP A 228 -19.99 3.39 -4.47
CA ASP A 228 -19.80 4.65 -5.19
C ASP A 228 -18.42 5.25 -4.92
N PHE A 229 -17.91 5.08 -3.70
CA PHE A 229 -16.58 5.57 -3.35
C PHE A 229 -15.48 4.79 -4.09
N ILE A 230 -15.56 3.47 -4.08
CA ILE A 230 -14.64 2.59 -4.82
C ILE A 230 -14.69 2.90 -6.33
N GLU A 231 -15.87 3.09 -6.90
CA GLU A 231 -16.01 3.42 -8.32
C GLU A 231 -15.39 4.79 -8.66
N SER A 232 -15.51 5.76 -7.75
CA SER A 232 -14.83 7.05 -7.88
C SER A 232 -13.30 6.91 -7.88
N MET A 233 -12.74 5.97 -7.09
CA MET A 233 -11.30 5.69 -7.12
C MET A 233 -10.87 5.02 -8.42
N LYS A 234 -11.64 4.03 -8.92
CA LYS A 234 -11.35 3.34 -10.19
C LYS A 234 -11.30 4.29 -11.39
N SER A 235 -12.05 5.39 -11.36
CA SER A 235 -12.04 6.39 -12.42
C SER A 235 -10.96 7.47 -12.25
N GLY A 236 -10.16 7.41 -11.17
CA GLY A 236 -9.17 8.43 -10.82
C GLY A 236 -9.80 9.77 -10.41
N LYS A 237 -11.11 9.79 -10.13
CA LYS A 237 -11.91 10.95 -9.71
C LYS A 237 -12.47 10.70 -8.30
N TYR A 238 -11.60 10.25 -7.40
CA TYR A 238 -11.99 9.92 -6.03
C TYR A 238 -12.61 11.13 -5.32
N LYS A 239 -13.63 10.88 -4.50
CA LYS A 239 -14.20 11.94 -3.67
C LYS A 239 -13.22 12.27 -2.54
N SER A 240 -12.72 13.51 -2.51
CA SER A 240 -11.85 13.99 -1.44
C SER A 240 -12.66 14.71 -0.36
N THR A 241 -12.07 14.77 0.83
CA THR A 241 -12.56 15.62 1.93
C THR A 241 -11.47 16.62 2.28
N SER A 242 -11.77 17.62 3.12
CA SER A 242 -10.74 18.53 3.63
C SER A 242 -9.88 17.92 4.74
N VAL A 243 -10.08 16.64 5.06
CA VAL A 243 -9.42 15.97 6.18
C VAL A 243 -8.14 15.33 5.67
N HIS A 244 -7.02 15.85 6.16
CA HIS A 244 -5.69 15.30 5.92
C HIS A 244 -5.07 14.90 7.26
N ILE A 245 -4.32 13.80 7.25
CA ILE A 245 -3.65 13.23 8.43
C ILE A 245 -2.17 13.11 8.07
N ASP A 246 -1.29 13.74 8.83
CA ASP A 246 0.13 13.76 8.50
C ASP A 246 0.70 12.34 8.56
N LEU A 247 1.40 11.93 7.50
CA LEU A 247 2.15 10.68 7.43
C LEU A 247 3.60 10.99 7.77
N LEU A 248 4.05 10.54 8.94
CA LEU A 248 5.42 10.73 9.40
C LEU A 248 6.33 9.62 8.88
N ASP A 249 7.64 9.90 8.86
CA ASP A 249 8.70 8.94 8.55
C ASP A 249 8.55 8.24 7.18
N TYR A 250 7.81 8.84 6.24
CA TYR A 250 7.56 8.24 4.93
C TYR A 250 7.27 9.27 3.84
N GLY A 251 7.81 9.06 2.63
CA GLY A 251 7.59 9.97 1.50
C GLY A 251 8.24 11.34 1.70
N SER A 252 7.73 12.35 1.00
CA SER A 252 8.21 13.74 1.09
C SER A 252 7.84 14.34 2.44
N GLN A 253 8.84 14.71 3.23
CA GLN A 253 8.67 15.36 4.53
C GLN A 253 9.09 16.82 4.42
N THR A 254 8.34 17.72 5.06
CA THR A 254 8.80 19.11 5.21
C THR A 254 10.08 19.12 6.01
N LYS A 255 11.11 19.82 5.52
CA LYS A 255 12.32 20.06 6.31
C LYS A 255 11.91 20.90 7.53
N ILE A 256 12.19 20.38 8.72
CA ILE A 256 12.03 21.15 9.95
C ILE A 256 13.24 22.09 10.01
N ASP A 257 13.00 23.39 9.87
CA ASP A 257 13.98 24.44 10.14
C ASP A 257 14.26 24.56 11.66
#